data_AF-A0A231RKT5-F1
#
_entry.id   AF-A0A231RKT5-F1
#
_cell.length_a   1.000
_cell.length_b   1.000
_cell.length_c   1.000
_cell.angle_alpha   90.00
_cell.angle_beta   90.00
_cell.angle_gamma   90.00
#
_symmetry.space_group_name_H-M   'P 1'
#
loop_
_entity.id
_entity.type
_entity.pdbx_description
1 polymer ?
#
loop_
_entity_poly.entity_id
_entity_poly.type
_entity_poly.pdbx_seq_one_letter_code
_entity_poly.pdbx_strand_id
1 'polypeptide(L)'
;MQLHLRDATIDDLELLTDMNRQLIEDEGSSNPMNREQLKQRMRDWLTSDWKVDLLVSGEDVVGYALYQFRSNVYRPEVREAYLRTGSARASG
;
A
#
# COMPACT_ATOMS: atom_id res chain seq x y z
N MET A 1 12.05 16.58 9.54
CA MET A 1 11.31 15.80 8.53
C MET A 1 10.07 15.24 9.21
N GLN A 2 8.88 15.58 8.72
CA GLN A 2 7.60 15.12 9.29
C GLN A 2 6.94 14.17 8.29
N LEU A 3 6.61 12.98 8.76
CA LEU A 3 5.86 11.99 7.99
C LEU A 3 4.40 12.06 8.40
N HIS A 4 3.49 12.08 7.43
CA HIS A 4 2.06 11.97 7.68
C HIS A 4 1.42 10.94 6.75
N LEU A 5 0.23 10.47 7.14
CA LEU A 5 -0.57 9.56 6.35
C LEU A 5 -1.68 10.34 5.65
N ARG A 6 -1.93 9.99 4.39
CA ARG A 6 -3.04 10.48 3.58
C ARG A 6 -3.79 9.29 2.98
N ASP A 7 -5.11 9.26 3.09
CA ASP A 7 -5.92 8.26 2.40
C ASP A 7 -5.61 8.28 0.89
N ALA A 8 -5.33 7.11 0.32
CA ALA A 8 -5.15 6.95 -1.11
C ALA A 8 -6.52 6.95 -1.81
N THR A 9 -6.57 7.55 -3.00
CA THR A 9 -7.77 7.55 -3.84
C THR A 9 -7.52 6.77 -5.13
N ILE A 10 -8.55 6.65 -5.97
CA ILE A 10 -8.40 6.05 -7.29
C ILE A 10 -7.44 6.82 -8.20
N ASP A 11 -7.22 8.11 -7.94
CA ASP A 11 -6.29 8.95 -8.69
C ASP A 11 -4.83 8.57 -8.38
N ASP A 12 -4.57 7.97 -7.22
CA ASP A 12 -3.26 7.45 -6.82
C ASP A 12 -2.94 6.07 -7.42
N LEU A 13 -3.85 5.49 -8.22
CA LEU A 13 -3.74 4.10 -8.69
C LEU A 13 -2.46 3.81 -9.47
N GLU A 14 -2.05 4.70 -10.36
CA GLU A 14 -0.82 4.53 -11.15
C GLU A 14 0.42 4.55 -10.23
N LEU A 15 0.49 5.53 -9.33
CA LEU A 15 1.57 5.67 -8.36
C LEU A 15 1.68 4.42 -7.47
N LEU A 16 0.55 3.95 -6.93
CA LEU A 16 0.48 2.73 -6.13
C LEU A 16 0.94 1.50 -6.90
N THR A 17 0.59 1.40 -8.19
CA THR A 17 1.01 0.30 -9.07
C THR A 17 2.53 0.28 -9.21
N ASP A 18 3.12 1.44 -9.49
CA ASP A 18 4.56 1.56 -9.71
C ASP A 18 5.35 1.33 -8.41
N MET A 19 4.89 1.87 -7.27
CA MET A 19 5.48 1.57 -5.96
C MET A 19 5.40 0.09 -5.62
N ASN A 20 4.27 -0.55 -5.91
CA ASN A 20 4.09 -1.96 -5.62
C ASN A 20 4.96 -2.84 -6.52
N ARG A 21 5.17 -2.46 -7.79
CA ARG A 21 6.13 -3.11 -8.69
C ARG A 21 7.56 -2.98 -8.17
N GLN A 22 7.98 -1.78 -7.80
CA GLN A 22 9.34 -1.54 -7.26
C GLN A 22 9.59 -2.36 -5.99
N LEU A 23 8.61 -2.45 -5.10
CA LEU A 23 8.72 -3.28 -3.88
C LEU A 23 8.99 -4.76 -4.22
N ILE A 24 8.24 -5.32 -5.18
CA ILE A 24 8.39 -6.71 -5.61
C ILE A 24 9.80 -6.96 -6.19
N GLU A 25 10.28 -6.02 -7.01
CA GLU A 25 11.61 -6.07 -7.61
C GLU A 25 12.70 -5.99 -6.54
N ASP A 26 12.56 -5.09 -5.57
CA ASP A 26 13.51 -4.90 -4.46
C ASP A 26 13.55 -6.10 -3.50
N GLU A 27 12.42 -6.78 -3.29
CA GLU A 27 12.34 -8.01 -2.50
C GLU A 27 12.92 -9.23 -3.24
N GLY A 28 13.28 -9.09 -4.52
CA GLY A 28 13.71 -10.22 -5.37
C GLY A 28 12.60 -11.25 -5.59
N SER A 29 11.33 -10.82 -5.47
CA SER A 29 10.18 -11.71 -5.55
C SER A 29 9.95 -12.18 -6.99
N SER A 30 9.75 -13.48 -7.18
CA SER A 30 9.41 -14.07 -8.49
C SER A 30 7.94 -13.86 -8.89
N ASN A 31 7.32 -12.76 -8.43
CA ASN A 31 5.92 -12.50 -8.69
C ASN A 31 5.69 -12.38 -10.21
N PRO A 32 4.86 -13.24 -10.83
CA PRO A 32 4.70 -13.27 -12.28
C PRO A 32 3.81 -12.15 -12.82
N MET A 33 3.21 -11.34 -11.95
CA MET A 33 2.26 -10.32 -12.37
C MET A 33 2.93 -9.19 -13.14
N ASN A 34 2.36 -8.87 -14.31
CA ASN A 34 2.74 -7.69 -15.07
C ASN A 34 2.11 -6.41 -14.49
N ARG A 35 2.49 -5.25 -15.02
CA ARG A 35 2.02 -3.94 -14.53
C ARG A 35 0.49 -3.81 -14.52
N GLU A 36 -0.21 -4.27 -15.55
CA GLU A 36 -1.68 -4.18 -15.62
C GLU A 36 -2.35 -5.07 -14.56
N GLN A 37 -1.78 -6.24 -14.28
CA GLN A 37 -2.27 -7.11 -13.19
C GLN A 37 -1.99 -6.50 -11.81
N LEU A 38 -0.84 -5.85 -11.62
CA LEU A 38 -0.55 -5.11 -10.39
C LEU A 38 -1.51 -3.92 -10.22
N LYS A 39 -1.82 -3.22 -11.31
CA LYS A 39 -2.79 -2.13 -11.32
C LYS A 39 -4.18 -2.60 -10.96
N GLN A 40 -4.65 -3.70 -11.56
CA GLN A 40 -5.93 -4.28 -11.19
C GLN A 40 -5.96 -4.65 -9.70
N ARG A 41 -4.89 -5.28 -9.19
CA ARG A 41 -4.77 -5.61 -7.77
C ARG A 41 -4.85 -4.38 -6.86
N MET A 42 -4.19 -3.27 -7.22
CA MET A 42 -4.28 -2.03 -6.44
C MET A 42 -5.67 -1.41 -6.48
N ARG A 43 -6.34 -1.44 -7.65
CA ARG A 43 -7.73 -1.01 -7.77
C ARG A 43 -8.65 -1.85 -6.88
N ASP A 44 -8.51 -3.17 -6.91
CA ASP A 44 -9.32 -4.06 -6.08
C ASP A 44 -9.18 -3.72 -4.59
N TRP A 45 -7.95 -3.44 -4.13
CA TRP A 45 -7.72 -3.00 -2.76
C TRP A 45 -8.39 -1.67 -2.42
N LEU A 46 -8.26 -0.66 -3.28
CA LEU A 46 -8.90 0.65 -3.09
C LEU A 46 -10.43 0.59 -3.04
N THR A 47 -11.03 -0.42 -3.68
CA THR A 47 -12.48 -0.64 -3.70
C THR A 47 -12.98 -1.65 -2.67
N SER A 48 -12.10 -2.19 -1.83
CA SER A 48 -12.43 -3.19 -0.82
C SER A 48 -12.55 -2.56 0.57
N ASP A 49 -12.82 -3.39 1.59
CA ASP A 49 -12.80 -2.99 3.00
C ASP A 49 -11.38 -2.80 3.58
N TRP A 50 -10.34 -2.87 2.73
CA TRP A 50 -8.98 -2.53 3.12
C TRP A 50 -8.76 -1.03 3.06
N LYS A 51 -7.90 -0.53 3.95
CA LYS A 51 -7.40 0.84 3.94
C LYS A 51 -6.08 0.89 3.20
N VAL A 52 -5.91 1.94 2.41
CA VAL A 52 -4.66 2.24 1.70
C VAL A 52 -4.30 3.68 2.03
N ASP A 53 -3.22 3.87 2.78
CA ASP A 53 -2.71 5.20 3.12
C ASP A 53 -1.36 5.41 2.44
N LEU A 54 -1.14 6.62 1.94
CA LEU A 54 0.15 7.06 1.43
C LEU A 54 0.98 7.67 2.56
N LEU A 55 2.27 7.33 2.56
CA LEU A 55 3.28 7.90 3.44
C LEU A 55 3.83 9.14 2.75
N VAL A 56 3.57 10.32 3.31
CA VAL A 56 3.94 11.60 2.70
C VAL A 56 4.98 12.32 3.57
N SER A 57 6.10 12.70 2.95
CA SER A 57 7.19 13.46 3.56
C SER A 57 7.36 14.79 2.82
N GLY A 58 6.91 15.89 3.43
CA GLY A 58 6.82 17.16 2.71
C GLY A 58 5.74 17.09 1.63
N GLU A 59 6.13 17.30 0.38
CA GLU A 59 5.24 17.17 -0.80
C GLU A 59 5.37 15.80 -1.49
N ASP A 60 6.34 14.98 -1.07
CA ASP A 60 6.67 13.72 -1.72
C ASP A 60 5.92 12.54 -1.10
N VAL A 61 5.33 11.70 -1.95
CA VAL A 61 4.84 10.38 -1.55
C VAL A 61 6.01 9.41 -1.58
N VAL A 62 6.39 8.89 -0.40
CA VAL A 62 7.56 8.02 -0.21
C VAL A 62 7.18 6.54 -0.01
N GLY A 63 5.90 6.22 0.05
CA GLY A 63 5.42 4.85 0.20
C GLY A 63 3.92 4.75 0.45
N TYR A 64 3.47 3.55 0.74
CA TYR A 64 2.09 3.26 1.10
C TYR A 64 1.98 2.16 2.16
N ALA A 65 0.86 2.17 2.89
CA ALA A 65 0.43 1.15 3.82
C ALA A 65 -0.93 0.61 3.39
N LEU A 66 -1.00 -0.69 3.13
CA LEU A 66 -2.25 -1.44 2.91
C LEU A 66 -2.56 -2.19 4.21
N TYR A 67 -3.70 -1.91 4.83
CA TYR A 67 -4.07 -2.56 6.08
C TYR A 67 -5.56 -2.76 6.26
N GLN A 68 -5.93 -3.68 7.14
CA GLN A 68 -7.31 -3.90 7.53
C GLN A 68 -7.39 -4.20 9.02
N PHE A 69 -8.30 -3.50 9.71
CA PHE A 69 -8.65 -3.83 11.08
C PHE A 69 -9.64 -4.98 11.10
N ARG A 70 -9.36 -5.99 11.92
CA ARG A 70 -10.29 -7.09 12.17
C ARG A 70 -10.52 -7.26 13.66
N SER A 71 -11.74 -7.64 14.02
CA SER A 71 -12.09 -8.04 15.37
C SER A 71 -11.56 -9.46 15.61
N ASN A 72 -10.85 -9.67 16.72
CA ASN A 72 -10.44 -11.01 17.12
C ASN A 72 -11.64 -11.76 17.72
N VAL A 73 -11.97 -12.94 17.17
CA VAL A 73 -13.15 -13.73 17.57
C VAL A 73 -13.01 -14.27 18.99
N TYR A 74 -11.79 -14.53 19.46
CA TYR A 74 -11.50 -15.05 20.80
C TYR A 74 -11.22 -13.95 21.83
N ARG A 75 -10.88 -12.74 21.36
CA ARG A 75 -10.65 -11.54 22.17
C ARG A 75 -11.28 -10.31 21.50
N PRO A 76 -12.61 -10.14 21.55
CA PRO A 76 -13.31 -9.05 20.88
C PRO A 76 -12.85 -7.65 21.31
N GLU A 77 -12.23 -7.54 22.49
CA GLU A 77 -11.62 -6.33 23.02
C GLU A 77 -10.30 -5.92 22.31
N VAL A 78 -9.69 -6.83 21.55
CA VAL A 78 -8.44 -6.60 20.82
C VAL A 78 -8.74 -6.34 19.34
N ARG A 79 -8.35 -5.16 18.85
CA ARG A 79 -8.31 -4.85 17.42
C ARG A 79 -6.96 -5.25 16.84
N GLU A 80 -6.97 -6.10 15.82
CA GLU A 80 -5.76 -6.51 15.11
C GLU A 80 -5.71 -5.82 13.74
N ALA A 81 -4.51 -5.40 13.32
CA ALA A 81 -4.27 -4.83 12.00
C ALA A 81 -3.38 -5.77 11.19
N TYR A 82 -3.87 -6.18 10.02
CA TYR A 82 -3.03 -6.83 9.02
C TYR A 82 -2.36 -5.74 8.19
N LEU A 83 -1.04 -5.72 8.11
CA LEU A 83 -0.29 -4.64 7.45
C LEU A 83 0.60 -5.19 6.34
N ARG A 84 0.52 -4.58 5.16
CA ARG A 84 1.49 -4.71 4.07
C ARG A 84 1.96 -3.31 3.70
N THR A 85 3.26 -3.08 3.72
CA THR A 85 3.86 -1.79 3.37
C THR A 85 4.74 -1.89 2.14
N GLY A 86 4.82 -0.81 1.36
CA GLY A 86 5.82 -0.64 0.31
C GLY A 86 6.38 0.77 0.33
N SER A 87 7.70 0.92 0.11
CA SER A 87 8.36 2.21 0.00
C SER A 87 8.74 2.50 -1.46
N ALA A 88 8.50 3.71 -1.93
CA ALA A 88 9.11 4.19 -3.15
C ALA A 88 10.57 4.56 -2.85
N ARG A 89 11.53 4.07 -3.64
CA ARG A 89 12.84 4.72 -3.66
C ARG A 89 12.72 5.99 -4.49
N ALA A 90 13.21 7.11 -3.93
CA ALA A 90 13.53 8.26 -4.75
C ALA A 90 14.67 7.85 -5.69
N SER A 91 14.43 7.90 -7.00
CA SER A 91 15.47 7.79 -8.00
C SER A 91 16.41 8.99 -7.83
N GLY A 92 17.55 8.77 -7.19
CA GLY A 92 18.67 9.72 -7.14
C GLY A 92 19.55 9.63 -8.36
#